data_AF-A0A6B0Y1G3-F1
#
_entry.id   AF-A0A6B0Y1G3-F1
#
_cell.length_a   1.000
_cell.length_b   1.000
_cell.length_c   1.000
_cell.angle_alpha   90.00
_cell.angle_beta   90.00
_cell.angle_gamma   90.00
#
_symmetry.space_group_name_H-M   'P 1'
#
loop_
_entity.id
_entity.type
_entity.pdbx_description
1 polymer ?
#
loop_
_entity_poly.entity_id
_entity_poly.type
_entity_poly.pdbx_seq_one_letter_code
_entity_poly.pdbx_strand_id
1 'polypeptide(L)'
;MHVIFRESHGLEETETPTDLQQAPADFVVLSFSDSDLQAFAAGWHRAREQGTPLPSLRLANLAALRHPVSVDTYVEQTLADAKAILIRVIGGMPYWNYGLAQVRALAESRGITLAVLPGDGRRDPQLEAFSTVPHATLARLDALVGEGGAVAGQAALAQLALAAGLYAGPVDGIRTIPE
;
A
#
# COMPACT_ATOMS: atom_id res chain seq x y z
N MET A 1 -6.28 24.82 46.85
CA MET A 1 -6.58 23.98 45.66
C MET A 1 -5.44 24.21 44.68
N HIS A 2 -4.50 23.28 44.57
CA HIS A 2 -3.38 23.39 43.62
C HIS A 2 -3.74 22.56 42.39
N VAL A 3 -3.94 23.22 41.25
CA VAL A 3 -4.00 22.55 39.96
C VAL A 3 -2.56 22.29 39.55
N ILE A 4 -2.18 21.01 39.43
CA ILE A 4 -0.91 20.62 38.83
C ILE A 4 -1.14 20.56 37.33
N PHE A 5 -0.51 21.47 36.59
CA PHE A 5 -0.39 21.38 35.14
C PHE A 5 0.52 20.18 34.84
N ARG A 6 -0.07 19.13 34.27
CA ARG A 6 0.68 18.00 33.75
C ARG A 6 1.16 18.42 32.36
N GLU A 7 2.38 18.94 32.28
CA GLU A 7 3.09 19.06 31.01
C GLU A 7 3.35 17.65 30.49
N SER A 8 2.45 17.17 29.64
CA SER A 8 2.73 16.05 28.75
C SER A 8 3.64 16.59 27.64
N HIS A 9 4.92 16.80 27.95
CA HIS A 9 5.93 16.81 26.90
C HIS A 9 5.96 15.40 26.33
N GLY A 10 5.16 15.20 25.28
CA GLY A 10 5.37 14.09 24.37
C GLY A 10 6.80 14.21 23.90
N LEU A 11 7.62 13.23 24.26
CA LEU A 11 8.84 12.96 23.53
C LEU A 11 8.37 12.51 22.14
N GLU A 12 8.01 13.47 21.29
CA GLU A 12 8.13 13.30 19.85
C GLU A 12 9.62 13.11 19.63
N GLU A 13 10.05 11.85 19.71
CA GLU A 13 11.24 11.40 19.03
C GLU A 13 11.00 11.78 17.57
N THR A 14 11.45 12.98 17.18
CA THR A 14 11.30 13.50 15.83
C THR A 14 11.96 12.48 14.93
N GLU A 15 11.14 11.68 14.26
CA GLU A 15 11.63 10.60 13.42
C GLU A 15 12.58 11.19 12.39
N THR A 16 13.82 10.70 12.37
CA THR A 16 14.82 11.25 11.46
C THR A 16 14.36 11.04 10.03
N PRO A 17 14.31 12.10 9.19
CA PRO A 17 13.94 11.95 7.80
C PRO A 17 14.89 10.97 7.10
N THR A 18 14.31 10.01 6.40
CA THR A 18 14.99 9.03 5.55
C THR A 18 14.61 9.28 4.09
N ASP A 19 15.57 9.17 3.20
CA ASP A 19 15.35 9.10 1.76
C ASP A 19 15.57 7.65 1.30
N LEU A 20 14.51 7.04 0.73
CA LEU A 20 14.56 5.64 0.29
C LEU A 20 15.31 5.43 -1.03
N GLN A 21 15.48 6.48 -1.83
CA GLN A 21 16.20 6.44 -3.11
C GLN A 21 15.71 5.33 -4.07
N GLN A 22 14.43 4.96 -4.01
CA GLN A 22 13.86 4.01 -4.95
C GLN A 22 13.53 4.72 -6.26
N ALA A 23 14.05 4.20 -7.37
CA ALA A 23 13.63 4.64 -8.69
C ALA A 23 12.13 4.35 -8.91
N PRO A 24 11.42 5.17 -9.72
CA PRO A 24 10.02 4.95 -10.06
C PRO A 24 9.72 3.53 -10.58
N ALA A 25 8.46 3.11 -10.44
CA ALA A 25 7.93 1.87 -10.97
C ALA A 25 6.43 1.99 -11.27
N ASP A 26 5.92 1.10 -12.11
CA ASP A 26 4.50 1.06 -12.48
C ASP A 26 3.63 0.80 -11.25
N PHE A 27 4.04 -0.10 -10.36
CA PHE A 27 3.35 -0.42 -9.11
C PHE A 27 4.20 -0.10 -7.89
N VAL A 28 3.54 0.42 -6.87
CA VAL A 28 4.13 0.60 -5.54
C VAL A 28 3.21 -0.01 -4.49
N VAL A 29 3.80 -0.82 -3.59
CA VAL A 29 3.11 -1.34 -2.41
C VAL A 29 3.79 -0.80 -1.16
N LEU A 30 3.01 -0.18 -0.29
CA LEU A 30 3.42 0.33 1.00
C LEU A 30 2.73 -0.46 2.12
N SER A 31 3.49 -1.00 3.07
CA SER A 31 2.92 -1.66 4.26
C SER A 31 3.81 -1.46 5.48
N PHE A 32 3.24 -1.49 6.69
CA PHE A 32 4.03 -1.63 7.92
C PHE A 32 4.53 -3.07 8.14
N SER A 33 3.92 -4.06 7.48
CA SER A 33 4.23 -5.49 7.63
C SER A 33 5.23 -5.94 6.55
N ASP A 34 6.43 -6.32 6.98
CA ASP A 34 7.43 -6.93 6.08
C ASP A 34 6.94 -8.26 5.49
N SER A 35 6.08 -8.98 6.21
CA SER A 35 5.46 -10.21 5.68
C SER A 35 4.55 -9.92 4.49
N ASP A 36 3.85 -8.78 4.48
CA ASP A 36 3.05 -8.35 3.32
C ASP A 36 3.96 -8.07 2.14
N LEU A 37 5.01 -7.28 2.36
CA LEU A 37 5.97 -6.91 1.32
C LEU A 37 6.64 -8.17 0.73
N GLN A 38 7.02 -9.13 1.57
CA GLN A 38 7.55 -10.41 1.12
C GLN A 38 6.55 -11.22 0.29
N ALA A 39 5.26 -11.22 0.66
CA ALA A 39 4.22 -11.90 -0.12
C ALA A 39 4.06 -11.28 -1.52
N PHE A 40 4.07 -9.95 -1.63
CA PHE A 40 4.06 -9.26 -2.91
C PHE A 40 5.32 -9.51 -3.74
N ALA A 41 6.51 -9.48 -3.12
CA ALA A 41 7.76 -9.80 -3.78
C ALA A 41 7.73 -11.22 -4.37
N ALA A 42 7.34 -12.20 -3.57
CA ALA A 42 7.24 -13.59 -3.99
C ALA A 42 6.21 -13.78 -5.11
N GLY A 43 5.05 -13.12 -5.03
CA GLY A 43 4.04 -13.14 -6.08
C GLY A 43 4.51 -12.52 -7.39
N TRP A 44 5.25 -11.42 -7.33
CA TRP A 44 5.84 -10.78 -8.51
C TRP A 44 6.88 -11.67 -9.20
N HIS A 45 7.79 -12.28 -8.41
CA HIS A 45 8.77 -13.24 -8.94
C HIS A 45 8.10 -14.46 -9.56
N ARG A 46 7.11 -15.03 -8.88
CA ARG A 46 6.33 -16.17 -9.37
C ARG A 46 5.66 -15.88 -10.71
N ALA A 47 5.02 -14.71 -10.88
CA ALA A 47 4.39 -14.31 -12.14
C ALA A 47 5.38 -14.31 -13.30
N ARG A 48 6.59 -13.80 -13.06
CA ARG A 48 7.69 -13.80 -14.04
C ARG A 48 8.14 -15.22 -14.39
N GLU A 49 8.30 -16.10 -13.40
CA GLU A 49 8.69 -17.50 -13.60
C GLU A 49 7.65 -18.29 -14.40
N GLN A 50 6.37 -17.93 -14.27
CA GLN A 50 5.25 -18.54 -14.98
C GLN A 50 5.01 -17.96 -16.39
N GLY A 51 5.82 -16.99 -16.83
CA GLY A 51 5.65 -16.36 -18.14
C GLY A 51 4.47 -15.38 -18.22
N THR A 52 3.92 -14.94 -17.08
CA THR A 52 2.87 -13.91 -16.97
C THR A 52 3.41 -12.69 -16.22
N PRO A 53 4.49 -12.04 -16.71
CA PRO A 53 5.17 -10.99 -15.98
C PRO A 53 4.22 -9.83 -15.67
N LEU A 54 4.30 -9.35 -14.44
CA LEU A 54 3.58 -8.16 -13.98
C LEU A 54 4.42 -6.90 -14.26
N PRO A 55 3.79 -5.71 -14.25
CA PRO A 55 4.49 -4.43 -14.32
C PRO A 55 5.60 -4.27 -13.26
N SER A 56 6.48 -3.30 -13.46
CA SER A 56 7.59 -3.04 -12.52
C SER A 56 7.06 -2.72 -11.12
N LEU A 57 7.75 -3.18 -10.08
CA LEU A 57 7.28 -3.11 -8.69
C LEU A 57 8.30 -2.44 -7.76
N ARG A 58 7.80 -1.58 -6.86
CA ARG A 58 8.49 -1.15 -5.63
C ARG A 58 7.71 -1.54 -4.41
N LEU A 59 8.46 -1.89 -3.37
CA LEU A 59 7.96 -2.28 -2.07
C LEU A 59 8.68 -1.40 -1.06
N ALA A 60 7.94 -0.76 -0.16
CA ALA A 60 8.54 0.03 0.90
C ALA A 60 7.79 -0.15 2.22
N ASN A 61 8.56 -0.22 3.30
CA ASN A 61 7.98 -0.27 4.64
C ASN A 61 7.62 1.16 5.08
N LEU A 62 6.36 1.35 5.48
CA LEU A 62 5.84 2.65 5.93
C LEU A 62 6.59 3.20 7.15
N ALA A 63 7.26 2.36 7.94
CA ALA A 63 8.11 2.78 9.06
C ALA A 63 9.25 3.72 8.61
N ALA A 64 9.74 3.58 7.38
CA ALA A 64 10.77 4.45 6.81
C ALA A 64 10.20 5.76 6.21
N LEU A 65 8.87 5.89 6.15
CA LEU A 65 8.16 7.00 5.52
C LEU A 65 7.28 7.75 6.53
N ARG A 66 7.64 7.81 7.80
CA ARG A 66 6.79 8.46 8.80
C ARG A 66 7.04 9.96 8.94
N HIS A 67 8.27 10.42 8.73
CA HIS A 67 8.59 11.84 8.72
C HIS A 67 8.00 12.52 7.45
N PRO A 68 7.32 13.69 7.56
CA PRO A 68 6.71 14.36 6.41
C PRO A 68 7.66 14.60 5.22
N VAL A 69 8.90 15.00 5.48
CA VAL A 69 9.91 15.18 4.41
C VAL A 69 10.21 13.88 3.66
N SER A 70 10.22 12.74 4.35
CA SER A 70 10.42 11.43 3.72
C SER A 70 9.24 11.06 2.82
N VAL A 71 8.02 11.34 3.28
CA VAL A 71 6.80 11.15 2.49
C VAL A 71 6.87 12.01 1.24
N ASP A 72 7.10 13.32 1.37
CA ASP A 72 7.12 14.25 0.24
C ASP A 72 8.18 13.87 -0.80
N THR A 73 9.38 13.54 -0.33
CA THR A 73 10.49 13.10 -1.19
C THR A 73 10.11 11.85 -1.97
N TYR A 74 9.51 10.86 -1.30
CA TYR A 74 9.11 9.60 -1.94
C TYR A 74 7.91 9.78 -2.89
N VAL A 75 6.97 10.65 -2.54
CA VAL A 75 5.83 11.03 -3.40
C VAL A 75 6.34 11.64 -4.69
N GLU A 76 7.26 12.60 -4.60
CA GLU A 76 7.81 13.31 -5.76
C GLU A 76 8.71 12.40 -6.62
N GLN A 77 9.64 11.68 -6.00
CA GLN A 77 10.70 10.97 -6.72
C GLN A 77 10.33 9.56 -7.15
N THR A 78 9.35 8.93 -6.51
CA THR A 78 9.02 7.52 -6.75
C THR A 78 7.56 7.32 -7.13
N LEU A 79 6.61 7.89 -6.37
CA LEU A 79 5.19 7.63 -6.57
C LEU A 79 4.59 8.39 -7.75
N ALA A 80 5.19 9.53 -8.13
CA ALA A 80 4.65 10.42 -9.15
C ALA A 80 4.38 9.75 -10.51
N ASP A 81 5.16 8.73 -10.86
CA ASP A 81 5.05 8.01 -12.14
C ASP A 81 4.41 6.63 -11.99
N ALA A 82 3.89 6.29 -10.81
CA ALA A 82 3.19 5.05 -10.58
C ALA A 82 1.85 5.02 -11.35
N LYS A 83 1.48 3.84 -11.84
CA LYS A 83 0.18 3.54 -12.43
C LYS A 83 -0.80 3.02 -11.39
N ALA A 84 -0.29 2.32 -10.38
CA ALA A 84 -1.09 1.89 -9.25
C ALA A 84 -0.30 1.87 -7.94
N ILE A 85 -0.98 2.22 -6.85
CA ILE A 85 -0.43 2.21 -5.50
C ILE A 85 -1.38 1.43 -4.59
N LEU A 86 -0.82 0.47 -3.85
CA LEU A 86 -1.52 -0.23 -2.78
C LEU A 86 -0.87 0.15 -1.44
N ILE A 87 -1.68 0.61 -0.48
CA ILE A 87 -1.22 0.96 0.86
C ILE A 87 -1.96 0.09 1.86
N ARG A 88 -1.22 -0.55 2.76
CA ARG A 88 -1.80 -1.31 3.87
C ARG A 88 -1.35 -0.72 5.21
N VAL A 89 -2.32 -0.26 5.99
CA VAL A 89 -2.07 0.45 7.26
C VAL A 89 -2.62 -0.37 8.43
N ILE A 90 -1.74 -0.84 9.32
CA ILE A 90 -2.13 -1.49 10.58
C ILE A 90 -2.43 -0.40 11.61
N GLY A 91 -3.61 -0.45 12.24
CA GLY A 91 -4.03 0.49 13.28
C GLY A 91 -4.89 1.67 12.80
N GLY A 92 -5.20 1.75 11.50
CA GLY A 92 -6.11 2.76 10.95
C GLY A 92 -5.41 4.06 10.50
N MET A 93 -6.21 4.98 9.98
CA MET A 93 -5.75 6.26 9.41
C MET A 93 -4.75 7.06 10.30
N PRO A 94 -4.93 7.17 11.64
CA PRO A 94 -4.05 8.00 12.47
C PRO A 94 -2.56 7.63 12.42
N TYR A 95 -2.22 6.40 12.07
CA TYR A 95 -0.83 5.92 12.04
C TYR A 95 -0.01 6.43 10.85
N TRP A 96 -0.67 6.91 9.78
CA TRP A 96 0.02 7.42 8.59
C TRP A 96 -0.80 8.47 7.83
N ASN A 97 -1.59 9.29 8.55
CA ASN A 97 -2.57 10.21 7.97
C ASN A 97 -1.98 11.19 6.95
N TYR A 98 -0.83 11.79 7.28
CA TYR A 98 -0.16 12.74 6.38
C TYR A 98 0.17 12.09 5.03
N GLY A 99 0.78 10.91 5.05
CA GLY A 99 1.09 10.17 3.84
C GLY A 99 -0.14 9.73 3.05
N LEU A 100 -1.21 9.31 3.74
CA LEU A 100 -2.48 8.98 3.08
C LEU A 100 -3.05 10.19 2.31
N ALA A 101 -3.02 11.38 2.92
CA ALA A 101 -3.47 12.60 2.27
C ALA A 101 -2.61 12.96 1.05
N GLN A 102 -1.29 12.91 1.17
CA GLN A 102 -0.37 13.21 0.05
C GLN A 102 -0.56 12.23 -1.11
N VAL A 103 -0.64 10.92 -0.84
CA VAL A 103 -0.82 9.92 -1.89
C VAL A 103 -2.21 10.02 -2.53
N ARG A 104 -3.25 10.34 -1.75
CA ARG A 104 -4.59 10.58 -2.31
C ARG A 104 -4.61 11.77 -3.26
N ALA A 105 -4.04 12.90 -2.85
CA ALA A 105 -3.96 14.09 -3.70
C ALA A 105 -3.16 13.82 -4.99
N LEU A 106 -2.06 13.08 -4.88
CA LEU A 106 -1.31 12.63 -6.05
C LEU A 106 -2.17 11.76 -6.97
N ALA A 107 -2.86 10.76 -6.40
CA ALA A 107 -3.67 9.84 -7.17
C ALA A 107 -4.82 10.52 -7.93
N GLU A 108 -5.50 11.48 -7.30
CA GLU A 108 -6.53 12.27 -7.97
C GLU A 108 -5.97 13.16 -9.08
N SER A 109 -4.83 13.82 -8.83
CA SER A 109 -4.23 14.75 -9.81
C SER A 109 -3.64 14.06 -11.04
N ARG A 110 -3.18 12.81 -10.90
CA ARG A 110 -2.52 12.05 -11.97
C ARG A 110 -3.34 10.88 -12.51
N GLY A 111 -4.51 10.60 -11.94
CA GLY A 111 -5.33 9.45 -12.32
C GLY A 111 -4.68 8.11 -11.94
N ILE A 112 -3.94 8.06 -10.83
CA ILE A 112 -3.31 6.82 -10.34
C ILE A 112 -4.36 5.96 -9.65
N THR A 113 -4.34 4.66 -9.93
CA THR A 113 -5.18 3.68 -9.23
C THR A 113 -4.67 3.51 -7.80
N LEU A 114 -5.47 3.88 -6.81
CA LEU A 114 -5.11 3.84 -5.39
C LEU A 114 -6.05 2.90 -4.63
N ALA A 115 -5.46 1.94 -3.92
CA ALA A 115 -6.15 1.06 -2.98
C ALA A 115 -5.54 1.22 -1.59
N VAL A 116 -6.34 1.59 -0.60
CA VAL A 116 -5.94 1.72 0.80
C VAL A 116 -6.69 0.69 1.62
N LEU A 117 -5.94 -0.23 2.24
CA LEU A 117 -6.46 -1.41 2.93
C LEU A 117 -6.12 -1.37 4.42
N PRO A 118 -7.02 -1.86 5.29
CA PRO A 118 -6.71 -2.11 6.68
C PRO A 118 -5.71 -3.27 6.82
N GLY A 119 -4.78 -3.13 7.76
CA GLY A 119 -3.77 -4.16 8.06
C GLY A 119 -4.18 -5.17 9.12
N ASP A 120 -5.28 -4.91 9.84
CA ASP A 120 -5.72 -5.68 11.01
C ASP A 120 -6.89 -6.65 10.72
N GLY A 121 -7.30 -6.75 9.46
CA GLY A 121 -8.39 -7.63 9.00
C GLY A 121 -9.79 -7.12 9.36
N ARG A 122 -9.93 -5.87 9.81
CA ARG A 122 -11.22 -5.25 10.10
C ARG A 122 -11.54 -4.19 9.07
N ARG A 123 -12.80 -4.11 8.65
CA ARG A 123 -13.25 -3.03 7.77
C ARG A 123 -13.05 -1.68 8.45
N ASP A 124 -12.44 -0.75 7.71
CA ASP A 124 -12.20 0.62 8.14
C ASP A 124 -12.68 1.58 7.03
N PRO A 125 -13.94 2.04 7.09
CA PRO A 125 -14.49 2.95 6.09
C PRO A 125 -13.71 4.26 5.94
N GLN A 126 -12.98 4.70 6.98
CA GLN A 126 -12.18 5.92 6.91
C GLN A 126 -10.93 5.69 6.05
N LEU A 127 -10.26 4.54 6.19
CA LEU A 127 -9.18 4.15 5.29
C LEU A 127 -9.69 3.89 3.87
N GLU A 128 -10.81 3.17 3.73
CA GLU A 128 -11.38 2.85 2.43
C GLU A 128 -11.69 4.12 1.60
N ALA A 129 -12.10 5.21 2.25
CA ALA A 129 -12.41 6.49 1.60
C ALA A 129 -11.21 7.14 0.88
N PHE A 130 -9.97 6.77 1.21
CA PHE A 130 -8.79 7.22 0.47
C PHE A 130 -8.60 6.50 -0.86
N SER A 131 -9.28 5.37 -1.09
CA SER A 131 -9.14 4.60 -2.33
C SER A 131 -9.80 5.29 -3.52
N THR A 132 -9.20 5.18 -4.71
CA THR A 132 -9.81 5.61 -5.98
C THR A 132 -10.43 4.44 -6.75
N VAL A 133 -10.13 3.20 -6.36
CA VAL A 133 -10.77 2.01 -6.91
C VAL A 133 -12.22 1.84 -6.45
N PRO A 134 -13.08 1.17 -7.24
CA PRO A 134 -14.42 0.79 -6.80
C PRO A 134 -14.40 -0.10 -5.55
N HIS A 135 -15.42 0.01 -4.70
CA HIS A 135 -15.50 -0.75 -3.44
C HIS A 135 -15.41 -2.27 -3.63
N ALA A 136 -15.99 -2.82 -4.71
CA ALA A 136 -15.88 -4.25 -5.02
C ALA A 136 -14.44 -4.68 -5.32
N THR A 137 -13.69 -3.85 -6.04
CA THR A 137 -12.26 -4.06 -6.30
C THR A 137 -11.45 -3.99 -5.00
N LEU A 138 -11.75 -3.00 -4.15
CA LEU A 138 -11.10 -2.83 -2.87
C LEU A 138 -11.31 -4.05 -1.96
N ALA A 139 -12.55 -4.53 -1.84
CA ALA A 139 -12.89 -5.72 -1.07
C ALA A 139 -12.21 -6.98 -1.62
N ARG A 140 -12.08 -7.10 -2.94
CA ARG A 140 -11.35 -8.23 -3.54
C ARG A 140 -9.85 -8.17 -3.23
N LEU A 141 -9.25 -6.98 -3.32
CA LEU A 141 -7.86 -6.77 -2.95
C LEU A 141 -7.62 -7.08 -1.47
N ASP A 142 -8.50 -6.62 -0.58
CA ASP A 142 -8.41 -6.89 0.86
C ASP A 142 -8.42 -8.40 1.17
N ALA A 143 -9.36 -9.13 0.57
CA ALA A 143 -9.44 -10.59 0.73
C ALA A 143 -8.16 -11.30 0.25
N LEU A 144 -7.64 -10.91 -0.92
CA LEU A 144 -6.40 -11.49 -1.47
C LEU A 144 -5.19 -11.20 -0.59
N VAL A 145 -5.02 -9.95 -0.16
CA VAL A 145 -3.89 -9.58 0.70
C VAL A 145 -4.00 -10.27 2.07
N GLY A 146 -5.23 -10.45 2.58
CA GLY A 146 -5.51 -11.18 3.82
C GLY A 146 -5.14 -12.67 3.78
N GLU A 147 -5.21 -13.34 2.62
CA GLU A 147 -4.77 -14.74 2.47
C GLU A 147 -3.26 -14.90 2.66
N GLY A 148 -2.48 -13.91 2.23
CA GLY A 148 -1.02 -13.91 2.31
C GLY A 148 -0.33 -14.92 1.38
N GLY A 149 1.00 -14.85 1.34
CA GLY A 149 1.84 -15.74 0.53
C GLY A 149 1.89 -15.39 -0.96
N ALA A 150 2.71 -16.13 -1.72
CA ALA A 150 3.08 -15.78 -3.09
C ALA A 150 1.90 -15.78 -4.08
N VAL A 151 1.01 -16.78 -3.97
CA VAL A 151 -0.16 -16.87 -4.88
C VAL A 151 -1.10 -15.69 -4.66
N ALA A 152 -1.40 -15.37 -3.41
CA ALA A 152 -2.29 -14.26 -3.09
C ALA A 152 -1.67 -12.90 -3.42
N GLY A 153 -0.35 -12.75 -3.19
CA GLY A 153 0.42 -11.58 -3.62
C GLY A 153 0.39 -11.38 -5.15
N GLN A 154 0.57 -12.45 -5.93
CA GLN A 154 0.45 -12.41 -7.39
C GLN A 154 -0.97 -12.03 -7.83
N ALA A 155 -1.98 -12.64 -7.22
CA ALA A 155 -3.39 -12.36 -7.50
C ALA A 155 -3.76 -10.91 -7.17
N ALA A 156 -3.27 -10.37 -6.05
CA ALA A 156 -3.50 -8.98 -5.66
C ALA A 156 -2.85 -8.01 -6.65
N LEU A 157 -1.61 -8.25 -7.08
CA LEU A 157 -0.94 -7.43 -8.11
C LEU A 157 -1.64 -7.54 -9.47
N ALA A 158 -2.12 -8.73 -9.84
CA ALA A 158 -2.91 -8.91 -11.07
C ALA A 158 -4.24 -8.14 -11.00
N GLN A 159 -4.97 -8.21 -9.88
CA GLN A 159 -6.19 -7.44 -9.67
C GLN A 159 -5.93 -5.94 -9.70
N LEU A 160 -4.82 -5.48 -9.12
CA LEU A 160 -4.40 -4.09 -9.14
C LEU A 160 -4.05 -3.64 -10.56
N ALA A 161 -3.40 -4.49 -11.36
CA ALA A 161 -3.12 -4.22 -12.76
C ALA A 161 -4.39 -4.02 -13.58
N LEU A 162 -5.36 -4.93 -13.43
CA LEU A 162 -6.67 -4.82 -14.10
C LEU A 162 -7.39 -3.52 -13.69
N ALA A 163 -7.34 -3.16 -12.40
CA ALA A 163 -7.91 -1.92 -11.90
C ALA A 163 -7.20 -0.65 -12.43
N ALA A 164 -5.93 -0.76 -12.84
CA ALA A 164 -5.16 0.30 -13.49
C ALA A 164 -5.26 0.29 -15.02
N GLY A 165 -6.14 -0.54 -15.60
CA GLY A 165 -6.28 -0.67 -17.05
C GLY A 165 -5.09 -1.36 -17.73
N LEU A 166 -4.27 -2.08 -16.98
CA LEU A 166 -3.13 -2.84 -17.48
C LEU A 166 -3.50 -4.32 -17.61
N TYR A 167 -2.78 -4.99 -18.50
CA TYR A 167 -2.91 -6.44 -18.66
C TYR A 167 -2.26 -7.19 -17.50
N ALA A 168 -2.95 -8.23 -17.01
CA ALA A 168 -2.38 -9.27 -16.17
C ALA A 168 -2.86 -10.63 -16.65
N GLY A 169 -1.94 -11.59 -16.71
CA GLY A 169 -2.27 -12.98 -17.04
C GLY A 169 -3.08 -13.66 -15.93
N PRO A 170 -3.68 -14.83 -16.21
CA PRO A 170 -4.36 -15.63 -15.20
C PRO A 170 -3.39 -16.03 -14.08
N VAL A 171 -3.92 -16.18 -12.87
CA VAL A 171 -3.15 -16.58 -11.68
C VAL A 171 -3.62 -17.94 -11.20
N ASP A 172 -2.74 -18.94 -11.33
CA ASP A 172 -3.01 -20.31 -10.90
C ASP A 172 -2.86 -20.48 -9.39
N GLY A 173 -3.79 -21.26 -8.80
CA GLY A 173 -3.71 -21.69 -7.40
C GLY A 173 -4.46 -20.81 -6.40
N ILE A 174 -5.25 -19.84 -6.86
CA ILE A 174 -6.17 -19.10 -5.99
C ILE A 174 -7.18 -20.11 -5.43
N ARG A 175 -7.27 -20.20 -4.08
CA ARG A 175 -8.31 -21.00 -3.44
C ARG A 175 -9.64 -20.29 -3.63
N THR A 176 -10.44 -20.73 -4.60
CA THR A 176 -11.87 -20.46 -4.57
C THR A 176 -12.43 -21.25 -3.40
N ILE A 177 -12.78 -20.56 -2.30
CA ILE A 177 -13.57 -21.20 -1.24
C ILE A 177 -14.85 -21.70 -1.92
N PRO A 178 -15.16 -23.01 -1.90
CA PRO A 178 -16.46 -23.49 -2.37
C PRO A 178 -17.55 -22.90 -1.47
N GLU A 179 -18.67 -22.47 -2.07
CA GLU A 179 -19.87 -22.00 -1.36
C GLU A 179 -20.35 -22.96 -0.26
#